data_AF-A0A4V6JH60-F1
#
_entry.id   AF-A0A4V6JH60-F1
#
_cell.length_a   1.000
_cell.length_b   1.000
_cell.length_c   1.000
_cell.angle_alpha   90.00
_cell.angle_beta   90.00
_cell.angle_gamma   90.00
#
_symmetry.space_group_name_H-M   'P 1'
#
loop_
_entity.id
_entity.type
_entity.pdbx_description
1 polymer ?
#
loop_
_entity_poly.entity_id
_entity_poly.type
_entity_poly.pdbx_seq_one_letter_code
_entity_poly.pdbx_strand_id
1 'polypeptide(L)'
;MFESIHILTNACYNLLEKCINGITANKAVCESYVYNSIGIVTYLNPFIGHHNGDIVGKICAETGKSVREVVLERGLLTEAELDDIFSAQNLMHPAYKAKRYTDESEQ
;
A
#
# COMPACT_ATOMS: atom_id res chain seq x y z
N MET A 1 38.84 -21.37 -7.54
CA MET A 1 37.67 -21.28 -8.44
C MET A 1 36.69 -22.41 -8.18
N PHE A 2 37.08 -23.69 -8.29
CA PHE A 2 36.18 -24.82 -8.01
C PHE A 2 35.66 -24.86 -6.57
N GLU A 3 36.49 -24.55 -5.58
CA GLU A 3 36.06 -24.48 -4.17
C GLU A 3 34.93 -23.46 -3.95
N SER A 4 35.06 -22.25 -4.48
CA SER A 4 34.02 -21.21 -4.39
C SER A 4 32.71 -21.65 -5.05
N ILE A 5 32.79 -22.36 -6.19
CA ILE A 5 31.60 -22.90 -6.88
C ILE A 5 30.92 -23.97 -6.01
N HIS A 6 31.70 -24.87 -5.39
CA HIS A 6 31.14 -25.89 -4.49
C HIS A 6 30.49 -25.26 -3.26
N ILE A 7 31.11 -24.26 -2.65
CA ILE A 7 30.54 -23.56 -1.50
C ILE A 7 29.23 -22.87 -1.87
N LEU A 8 29.21 -22.12 -2.98
CA LEU A 8 27.99 -21.44 -3.42
C LEU A 8 26.87 -22.43 -3.74
N THR A 9 27.19 -23.52 -4.41
CA THR A 9 26.23 -24.59 -4.74
C THR A 9 25.59 -25.15 -3.47
N ASN A 10 26.42 -25.54 -2.51
CA ASN A 10 25.94 -26.09 -1.24
C ASN A 10 25.18 -25.05 -0.41
N ALA A 11 25.58 -23.77 -0.46
CA ALA A 11 24.88 -22.68 0.21
C ALA A 11 23.47 -22.48 -0.37
N CYS A 12 23.32 -22.48 -1.70
CA CYS A 12 22.02 -22.38 -2.36
C CYS A 12 21.08 -23.53 -1.97
N TYR A 13 21.57 -24.78 -1.98
CA TYR A 13 20.77 -25.94 -1.56
C TYR A 13 20.38 -25.86 -0.08
N ASN A 14 21.32 -25.49 0.79
CA ASN A 14 21.00 -25.32 2.21
C ASN A 14 19.98 -24.20 2.44
N LEU A 15 20.09 -23.08 1.73
CA LEU A 15 19.12 -21.98 1.84
C LEU A 15 17.72 -22.42 1.38
N LEU A 16 17.64 -23.17 0.28
CA LEU A 16 16.40 -23.73 -0.23
C LEU A 16 15.74 -24.66 0.82
N GLU A 17 16.49 -25.67 1.26
CA GLU A 17 15.94 -26.74 2.12
C GLU A 17 15.68 -26.28 3.56
N LYS A 18 16.57 -25.46 4.13
CA LYS A 18 16.54 -25.09 5.55
C LYS A 18 15.88 -23.74 5.84
N CYS A 19 15.53 -22.97 4.82
CA CYS A 19 14.89 -21.68 4.99
C CYS A 19 13.71 -21.52 4.02
N ILE A 20 13.96 -21.44 2.71
CA ILE A 20 12.94 -21.03 1.72
C ILE A 20 11.72 -21.94 1.75
N ASN A 21 11.90 -23.26 1.77
CA ASN A 21 10.79 -24.23 1.78
C ASN A 21 9.88 -24.09 3.01
N GLY A 22 10.38 -23.51 4.10
CA GLY A 22 9.63 -23.31 5.34
C GLY A 22 9.11 -21.88 5.56
N ILE A 23 9.32 -20.96 4.61
CA ILE A 23 8.88 -19.57 4.78
C ILE A 23 7.34 -19.51 4.83
N THR A 24 6.82 -18.87 5.87
CA THR A 24 5.39 -18.54 6.00
C THR A 24 5.21 -17.05 6.23
N ALA A 25 4.16 -16.46 5.65
CA ALA A 25 3.84 -15.06 5.87
C ALA A 25 3.06 -14.86 7.18
N ASN A 26 3.41 -13.81 7.93
CA ASN A 26 2.55 -13.31 8.99
C ASN A 26 1.48 -12.38 8.39
N LYS A 27 0.41 -12.99 7.89
CA LYS A 27 -0.64 -12.29 7.12
C LYS A 27 -1.20 -11.07 7.86
N ALA A 28 -1.58 -11.22 9.13
CA ALA A 28 -2.19 -10.14 9.91
C ALA A 28 -1.27 -8.94 10.10
N VAL A 29 0.03 -9.18 10.33
CA VAL A 29 1.02 -8.11 10.45
C VAL A 29 1.23 -7.40 9.11
N CYS A 30 1.34 -8.16 8.01
CA CYS A 30 1.46 -7.59 6.68
C CYS A 30 0.24 -6.73 6.29
N GLU A 31 -0.98 -7.21 6.56
CA GLU A 31 -2.20 -6.44 6.32
C GLU A 31 -2.23 -5.16 7.15
N SER A 32 -1.87 -5.25 8.44
CA SER A 32 -1.75 -4.07 9.31
C SER A 32 -0.77 -3.03 8.77
N TYR A 33 0.39 -3.45 8.25
CA TYR A 33 1.35 -2.52 7.64
C TYR A 33 0.77 -1.82 6.42
N VAL A 34 -0.01 -2.50 5.59
CA VAL A 34 -0.63 -1.88 4.41
C VAL A 34 -1.70 -0.87 4.83
N TYR A 35 -2.68 -1.29 5.63
CA TYR A 35 -3.85 -0.47 5.95
C TYR A 35 -3.56 0.69 6.92
N ASN A 36 -2.48 0.60 7.69
CA ASN A 36 -2.04 1.67 8.58
C ASN A 36 -0.91 2.53 7.99
N SER A 37 -0.44 2.23 6.77
CA SER A 37 0.58 3.04 6.12
C SER A 37 -0.02 4.35 5.61
N ILE A 38 0.62 5.47 5.94
CA ILE A 38 0.29 6.78 5.35
C ILE A 38 0.47 6.73 3.81
N GLY A 39 1.42 5.94 3.31
CA GLY A 39 1.72 5.83 1.88
C GLY A 39 0.55 5.33 1.03
N ILE A 40 -0.44 4.68 1.63
CA ILE A 40 -1.66 4.21 0.93
C ILE A 40 -2.47 5.38 0.35
N VAL A 41 -2.27 6.61 0.84
CA VAL A 41 -2.89 7.84 0.30
C VAL A 41 -2.60 8.06 -1.19
N THR A 42 -1.46 7.57 -1.69
CA THR A 42 -1.07 7.72 -3.10
C THR A 42 -2.08 7.08 -4.05
N TYR A 43 -2.76 6.01 -3.62
CA TYR A 43 -3.83 5.37 -4.38
C TYR A 43 -5.07 6.25 -4.52
N LEU A 44 -5.22 7.26 -3.66
CA LEU A 44 -6.34 8.20 -3.68
C LEU A 44 -6.10 9.40 -4.58
N ASN A 45 -4.84 9.74 -4.88
CA ASN A 45 -4.46 10.93 -5.66
C ASN A 45 -5.22 11.06 -7.00
N PRO A 46 -5.50 9.99 -7.76
CA PRO A 46 -6.31 10.10 -8.98
C PRO A 46 -7.76 10.53 -8.77
N PHE A 47 -8.28 10.46 -7.54
CA PHE A 47 -9.68 10.75 -7.19
C PHE A 47 -9.82 12.01 -6.34
N ILE A 48 -8.83 12.31 -5.49
CA ILE A 48 -8.84 13.50 -4.61
C ILE A 48 -7.85 14.58 -5.04
N GLY A 49 -6.95 14.29 -5.99
CA GLY A 49 -5.87 15.19 -6.41
C GLY A 49 -4.65 15.10 -5.48
N HIS A 50 -3.45 15.37 -6.02
CA HIS A 50 -2.20 15.28 -5.26
C HIS A 50 -2.18 16.23 -4.05
N HIS A 51 -2.68 17.46 -4.24
CA HIS A 51 -2.73 18.46 -3.16
C HIS A 51 -3.53 17.99 -1.95
N ASN A 52 -4.71 17.38 -2.17
CA ASN A 52 -5.48 16.81 -1.07
C ASN A 52 -4.78 15.60 -0.46
N GLY A 53 -4.11 14.78 -1.26
CA GLY A 53 -3.27 13.67 -0.79
C GLY A 53 -2.18 14.14 0.18
N ASP A 54 -1.47 15.22 -0.15
CA ASP A 54 -0.44 15.81 0.71
C ASP A 54 -1.01 16.29 2.05
N ILE A 55 -2.17 16.97 2.01
CA ILE A 55 -2.86 17.43 3.22
C ILE A 55 -3.29 16.24 4.09
N VAL A 56 -3.88 15.20 3.48
CA VAL A 56 -4.27 13.97 4.20
C VAL A 56 -3.04 13.33 4.85
N GLY A 57 -1.94 13.17 4.11
CA GLY A 57 -0.71 12.60 4.62
C GLY A 57 -0.14 13.38 5.81
N LYS A 58 -0.14 14.72 5.72
CA LYS A 58 0.27 15.61 6.82
C LYS A 58 -0.58 15.41 8.08
N ILE A 59 -1.91 15.38 7.94
CA ILE A 59 -2.82 15.17 9.07
C ILE A 59 -2.58 13.79 9.71
N CYS A 60 -2.40 12.74 8.90
CA CYS A 60 -2.11 11.40 9.42
C CYS A 60 -0.80 11.38 10.23
N ALA A 61 0.24 12.05 9.74
CA ALA A 61 1.53 12.13 10.42
C ALA A 61 1.47 12.93 11.74
N GLU A 62 0.65 13.99 11.80
CA GLU A 62 0.50 14.84 12.99
C GLU A 62 -0.43 14.21 14.05
N THR A 63 -1.46 13.48 13.62
CA THR A 63 -2.54 13.01 14.51
C THR A 63 -2.49 11.52 14.81
N GLY A 64 -1.76 10.74 14.02
CA GLY A 64 -1.75 9.27 14.12
C GLY A 64 -3.03 8.60 13.59
N LYS A 65 -3.99 9.35 13.04
CA LYS A 65 -5.17 8.79 12.36
C LYS A 65 -4.77 8.09 11.06
N SER A 66 -5.55 7.09 10.68
CA SER A 66 -5.41 6.42 9.39
C SER A 66 -5.86 7.30 8.23
N VAL A 67 -5.36 7.01 7.03
CA VAL A 67 -5.77 7.67 5.79
C VAL A 67 -7.28 7.57 5.58
N ARG A 68 -7.87 6.40 5.88
CA ARG A 68 -9.32 6.17 5.76
C ARG A 68 -10.11 7.15 6.63
N GLU A 69 -9.75 7.28 7.90
CA GLU A 69 -10.42 8.17 8.84
C GLU A 69 -10.35 9.63 8.37
N VAL A 70 -9.16 10.11 8.02
CA VAL A 70 -8.97 11.51 7.60
C VAL A 70 -9.73 11.82 6.30
N VAL A 71 -9.78 10.88 5.36
CA VAL A 71 -10.49 11.06 4.08
C VAL A 71 -12.00 11.12 4.29
N LEU A 72 -12.55 10.27 5.16
CA LEU A 72 -13.98 10.27 5.52
C LEU A 72 -14.35 11.53 6.31
N GLU A 73 -13.54 11.94 7.28
CA GLU A 73 -13.76 13.17 8.06
C GLU A 73 -13.77 14.42 7.17
N ARG A 74 -12.92 14.44 6.14
CA ARG A 74 -12.86 15.54 5.17
C ARG A 74 -13.90 15.41 4.05
N GLY A 75 -14.68 14.34 4.00
CA GLY A 75 -15.71 14.12 3.00
C GLY A 75 -15.18 14.02 1.56
N LEU A 76 -13.91 13.60 1.39
CA LEU A 76 -13.28 13.56 0.06
C LEU A 76 -13.72 12.34 -0.75
N LEU A 77 -14.05 11.24 -0.08
CA LEU A 77 -14.57 10.01 -0.67
C LEU A 77 -15.59 9.37 0.28
N THR A 78 -16.50 8.58 -0.28
CA THR A 78 -17.44 7.76 0.49
C THR A 78 -16.78 6.49 1.01
N GLU A 79 -17.41 5.86 2.00
CA GLU A 79 -16.95 4.57 2.53
C GLU A 79 -16.91 3.49 1.45
N ALA A 80 -17.93 3.42 0.60
CA ALA A 80 -18.01 2.45 -0.49
C ALA A 80 -16.90 2.65 -1.54
N GLU A 81 -16.53 3.89 -1.86
CA GLU A 81 -15.42 4.18 -2.77
C GLU A 81 -14.08 3.77 -2.14
N LEU A 82 -13.88 4.05 -0.85
CA LEU A 82 -12.68 3.62 -0.13
C LEU A 82 -12.56 2.10 -0.05
N ASP A 83 -13.67 1.39 0.16
CA ASP A 83 -13.68 -0.08 0.18
C ASP A 83 -13.32 -0.69 -1.17
N ASP A 84 -13.84 -0.15 -2.27
CA ASP A 84 -13.46 -0.60 -3.62
C ASP A 84 -11.97 -0.29 -3.89
N ILE A 85 -11.53 0.94 -3.62
CA ILE A 85 -10.17 1.40 -3.90
C ILE A 85 -9.14 0.62 -3.08
N PHE A 86 -9.38 0.43 -1.78
CA PHE A 86 -8.48 -0.29 -0.86
C PHE A 86 -8.74 -1.80 -0.78
N SER A 87 -9.60 -2.35 -1.64
CA SER A 87 -9.73 -3.79 -1.75
C SER A 87 -8.39 -4.44 -2.12
N ALA A 88 -8.09 -5.60 -1.54
CA ALA A 88 -6.81 -6.28 -1.77
C ALA A 88 -6.55 -6.53 -3.27
N GLN A 89 -7.60 -6.88 -4.03
CA GLN A 89 -7.51 -7.07 -5.46
C GLN A 89 -7.08 -5.78 -6.20
N ASN A 90 -7.63 -4.63 -5.81
CA ASN A 90 -7.33 -3.36 -6.44
C ASN A 90 -5.96 -2.82 -6.02
N LEU A 91 -5.51 -3.06 -4.78
CA LEU A 91 -4.16 -2.70 -4.35
C LEU A 91 -3.07 -3.49 -5.10
N MET A 92 -3.33 -4.76 -5.44
CA MET A 92 -2.43 -5.59 -6.26
C MET A 92 -2.50 -5.24 -7.76
N HIS A 93 -3.68 -4.83 -8.23
CA HIS A 93 -3.94 -4.53 -9.64
C HIS A 93 -4.80 -3.25 -9.76
N PRO A 94 -4.18 -2.07 -9.74
CA PRO A 94 -4.90 -0.81 -9.63
C PRO A 94 -5.82 -0.55 -10.83
N ALA A 95 -7.12 -0.49 -10.58
CA ALA A 95 -8.14 -0.07 -11.51
C ALA A 95 -8.79 1.23 -11.02
N TYR A 96 -8.75 2.27 -11.85
CA TYR A 96 -9.27 3.59 -11.51
C TYR A 96 -10.76 3.71 -11.89
N LYS A 97 -11.63 3.08 -11.10
CA LYS A 97 -13.07 2.95 -11.39
C LYS A 97 -13.94 4.12 -10.90
N ALA A 98 -13.50 4.87 -9.90
CA ALA A 98 -14.23 6.04 -9.40
C ALA A 98 -14.00 7.28 -10.28
N LYS A 99 -14.85 8.30 -10.13
CA LYS A 99 -14.72 9.59 -10.85
C LYS A 99 -13.34 10.17 -10.56
N ARG A 100 -12.55 10.41 -11.61
CA ARG A 100 -11.23 11.01 -11.46
C ARG A 100 -11.36 12.46 -11.03
N TYR A 101 -10.38 12.90 -10.25
CA TYR A 101 -10.21 14.30 -9.92
C TYR A 101 -9.96 15.09 -11.20
N THR A 102 -10.77 16.12 -11.44
CA THR A 102 -10.56 17.12 -12.48
C THR A 102 -10.44 18.47 -11.78
N ASP A 103 -9.32 19.17 -11.97
CA ASP A 103 -9.17 20.55 -11.48
C ASP A 103 -10.15 21.46 -12.23
N GLU A 104 -11.36 21.59 -11.70
CA GLU A 104 -12.33 22.60 -12.12
C GLU A 104 -12.18 23.90 -11.30
N SER A 105 -11.20 23.97 -10.39
CA SER A 105 -10.93 25.13 -9.52
C SER A 105 -9.85 26.10 -10.05
N GLU A 106 -9.39 25.96 -11.29
CA GLU A 106 -8.48 26.92 -11.97
C GLU A 106 -9.10 27.52 -13.25
N GLN A 107 -10.41 27.80 -13.26
CA GLN A 107 -11.05 28.72 -14.22
C GLN A 107 -11.64 29.94 -13.52
#